data_AF-A0A847LDR3-F1
#
_entry.id   AF-A0A847LDR3-F1
#
_cell.length_a   1.000
_cell.length_b   1.000
_cell.length_c   1.000
_cell.angle_alpha   90.00
_cell.angle_beta   90.00
_cell.angle_gamma   90.00
#
_symmetry.space_group_name_H-M   'P 1'
#
loop_
_entity.id
_entity.type
_entity.pdbx_description
1 polymer ?
#
loop_
_entity_poly.entity_id
_entity_poly.type
_entity_poly.pdbx_seq_one_letter_code
_entity_poly.pdbx_strand_id
1 'polypeptide(L)'
;MLYWRTMEKANMSGLRGWVTAWRAAGPLLDEVKRREAGQVDLAATIMELTQAFRAALKACPPAATSGLVEQQRWLAGWRCKT
;
A
#
# COMPACT_ATOMS: atom_id res chain seq x y z
N MET A 1 -15.44 -37.05 7.39
CA MET A 1 -16.50 -36.06 7.02
C MET A 1 -16.92 -35.11 8.15
N LEU A 2 -16.47 -35.27 9.42
CA LEU A 2 -16.78 -34.32 10.50
C LEU A 2 -15.80 -33.13 10.60
N TYR A 3 -14.53 -33.38 10.26
CA TYR A 3 -13.42 -32.42 10.42
C TYR A 3 -13.58 -31.12 9.62
N TRP A 4 -14.13 -31.19 8.40
CA TRP A 4 -14.31 -30.02 7.54
C TRP A 4 -15.40 -29.07 8.08
N ARG A 5 -16.47 -29.59 8.68
CA ARG A 5 -17.53 -28.75 9.29
C ARG A 5 -17.04 -28.01 10.53
N THR A 6 -16.13 -28.60 11.30
CA THR A 6 -15.55 -27.95 12.48
C THR A 6 -14.61 -26.84 12.06
N MET A 7 -13.76 -27.07 11.05
CA MET A 7 -12.90 -26.06 10.42
C MET A 7 -13.71 -24.90 9.83
N GLU A 8 -14.79 -25.19 9.10
CA GLU A 8 -15.65 -24.18 8.48
C GLU A 8 -16.36 -23.32 9.55
N LYS A 9 -16.91 -23.95 10.60
CA LYS A 9 -17.50 -23.21 11.73
C LYS A 9 -16.47 -22.35 12.47
N ALA A 10 -15.26 -22.87 12.69
CA ALA A 10 -14.17 -22.13 13.33
C ALA A 10 -13.73 -20.93 12.47
N ASN A 11 -13.56 -21.13 11.17
CA ASN A 11 -13.21 -20.07 10.22
C ASN A 11 -14.30 -18.97 10.18
N MET A 12 -15.58 -19.38 10.16
CA MET A 12 -16.70 -18.45 10.21
C MET A 12 -16.85 -17.73 11.56
N SER A 13 -16.46 -18.35 12.67
CA SER A 13 -16.39 -17.69 13.97
C SER A 13 -15.26 -16.66 14.04
N GLY A 14 -14.11 -16.96 13.45
CA GLY A 14 -13.00 -16.02 13.29
C GLY A 14 -13.41 -14.83 12.44
N LEU A 15 -14.09 -15.07 11.31
CA LEU A 15 -14.61 -14.01 10.43
C LEU A 15 -15.61 -13.11 11.17
N ARG A 16 -16.54 -13.68 11.93
CA ARG A 16 -17.50 -12.89 12.73
C ARG A 16 -16.79 -12.06 13.80
N GLY A 17 -15.80 -12.63 14.48
CA GLY A 17 -14.97 -11.89 15.44
C GLY A 17 -14.25 -10.72 14.79
N TRP A 18 -13.69 -10.94 13.60
CA TRP A 18 -13.00 -9.91 12.82
C TRP A 18 -13.94 -8.80 12.37
N VAL A 19 -15.12 -9.13 11.84
CA VAL A 19 -16.14 -8.13 11.46
C VAL A 19 -16.59 -7.31 12.66
N THR A 20 -16.82 -7.95 13.82
CA THR A 20 -17.19 -7.25 15.05
C THR A 20 -16.07 -6.31 15.52
N ALA A 21 -14.82 -6.77 15.47
CA ALA A 21 -13.66 -5.95 15.82
C ALA A 21 -13.55 -4.72 14.91
N TRP A 22 -13.72 -4.89 13.60
CA TRP A 22 -13.69 -3.76 12.65
C TRP A 22 -14.85 -2.79 12.80
N ARG A 23 -16.06 -3.28 13.12
CA ARG A 23 -17.20 -2.41 13.44
C ARG A 23 -16.92 -1.55 14.67
N ALA A 24 -16.27 -2.10 15.69
CA ALA A 24 -15.88 -1.35 16.88
C ALA A 24 -14.70 -0.40 16.60
N ALA A 25 -13.73 -0.83 15.78
CA ALA A 25 -12.54 -0.04 15.46
C ALA A 25 -12.85 1.15 14.55
N GLY A 26 -13.83 1.04 13.65
CA GLY A 26 -14.16 2.11 12.69
C GLY A 26 -14.34 3.49 13.33
N PRO A 27 -15.25 3.67 14.31
CA PRO A 27 -15.43 4.94 15.00
C PRO A 27 -14.18 5.45 15.74
N LEU A 28 -13.36 4.55 16.29
CA LEU A 28 -12.11 4.90 16.97
C LEU A 28 -11.08 5.41 15.96
N LEU A 29 -10.96 4.77 14.80
CA LEU A 29 -10.08 5.21 13.72
C LEU A 29 -10.54 6.54 13.13
N ASP A 30 -11.85 6.77 13.02
CA ASP A 30 -12.38 8.06 12.57
C ASP A 30 -12.05 9.20 13.54
N GLU A 31 -12.08 8.93 14.85
CA GLU A 31 -11.64 9.89 15.87
C GLU A 31 -10.16 10.21 15.74
N VAL A 32 -9.32 9.17 15.64
CA VAL A 32 -7.87 9.30 15.41
C VAL A 32 -7.61 10.13 14.16
N LYS A 33 -8.28 9.81 13.05
CA LYS A 33 -8.16 10.53 11.78
C LYS A 33 -8.53 11.99 11.92
N ARG A 34 -9.66 12.32 12.57
CA ARG A 34 -10.11 13.72 12.77
C ARG A 34 -9.13 14.50 13.63
N ARG A 35 -8.67 13.91 14.74
CA ARG A 35 -7.67 14.51 15.62
C ARG A 35 -6.37 14.79 14.88
N GLU A 36 -5.84 13.81 14.16
CA GLU A 36 -4.56 13.94 13.47
C GLU A 36 -4.66 14.89 12.27
N ALA A 37 -5.76 14.85 11.52
CA ALA A 37 -5.99 15.80 10.43
C ALA A 37 -6.00 17.26 10.91
N GLY A 38 -6.49 17.53 12.12
CA GLY A 38 -6.47 18.87 12.73
C GLY A 38 -5.10 19.32 13.22
N GLN A 39 -4.13 18.40 13.36
CA GLN A 39 -2.76 18.68 13.82
C GLN A 39 -1.78 18.87 12.67
N VAL A 40 -2.15 18.46 11.46
CA VAL A 40 -1.29 18.58 10.28
C VAL A 40 -1.39 19.98 9.69
N ASP A 41 -0.25 20.69 9.67
CA ASP A 41 -0.10 21.85 8.78
C ASP A 41 0.05 21.33 7.34
N LEU A 42 -1.08 21.29 6.64
CA LEU A 42 -1.16 20.77 5.28
C LEU A 42 -0.28 21.57 4.31
N ALA A 43 -0.19 22.89 4.49
CA ALA A 43 0.59 23.74 3.61
C ALA A 43 2.09 23.47 3.78
N ALA A 44 2.57 23.41 5.02
CA ALA A 44 3.95 23.06 5.32
C ALA A 44 4.31 21.65 4.81
N THR A 45 3.43 20.67 5.06
CA THR A 45 3.65 19.28 4.62
C THR A 45 3.76 19.17 3.09
N ILE A 46 2.90 19.86 2.34
CA ILE A 46 2.97 19.88 0.86
C ILE A 46 4.30 20.49 0.40
N MET A 47 4.76 21.56 1.05
CA MET A 47 6.04 22.19 0.71
C MET A 47 7.21 21.24 0.96
N GLU A 48 7.24 20.57 2.10
CA GLU A 48 8.27 19.60 2.46
C GLU A 48 8.31 18.42 1.47
N LEU A 49 7.16 17.83 1.15
CA LEU A 49 7.06 16.75 0.17
C LEU A 49 7.51 17.19 -1.22
N THR A 50 7.16 18.41 -1.62
CA THR A 50 7.60 18.98 -2.90
C THR A 50 9.12 19.15 -2.93
N GLN A 51 9.72 19.62 -1.83
CA GLN A 51 11.16 19.77 -1.71
C GLN A 51 11.87 18.41 -1.74
N ALA A 52 11.37 17.43 -0.99
CA ALA A 52 11.90 16.07 -0.99
C ALA A 52 11.84 15.45 -2.39
N PHE A 53 10.72 15.62 -3.11
CA PHE A 53 10.58 15.15 -4.48
C PHE A 53 11.58 15.83 -5.44
N ARG A 54 11.76 17.15 -5.34
CA ARG A 54 12.76 17.88 -6.13
C ARG A 54 14.19 17.42 -5.82
N ALA A 55 14.50 17.14 -4.56
CA ALA A 55 15.79 16.59 -4.17
C ALA A 55 16.00 15.20 -4.76
N ALA A 56 14.98 14.34 -4.73
CA ALA A 56 15.01 13.01 -5.35
C ALA A 56 15.24 13.10 -6.85
N LEU A 57 14.58 14.03 -7.56
CA LEU A 57 14.80 14.24 -9.00
C LEU A 57 16.22 14.72 -9.33
N LYS A 58 16.87 15.48 -8.43
CA LYS A 58 18.28 15.88 -8.60
C LYS A 58 19.24 14.71 -8.36
N ALA A 59 18.97 13.89 -7.36
CA ALA A 59 19.81 12.73 -7.02
C ALA A 59 19.64 11.57 -8.02
N CYS A 60 18.40 11.34 -8.47
CA CYS A 60 18.00 10.31 -9.40
C CYS A 60 17.25 10.96 -10.57
N PRO A 61 17.96 11.51 -11.57
CA PRO A 61 17.32 12.10 -12.73
C PRO A 61 16.48 11.05 -13.48
N PRO A 62 15.37 11.45 -14.12
CA PRO A 62 14.56 10.54 -14.91
C PRO A 62 15.39 9.86 -15.99
N ALA A 63 15.22 8.54 -16.14
CA ALA A 63 15.86 7.81 -17.22
C ALA A 63 15.34 8.32 -18.59
N ALA A 64 16.22 8.33 -19.59
CA ALA A 64 15.85 8.74 -20.96
C ALA A 64 14.81 7.81 -21.62
N THR A 65 14.62 6.61 -21.05
CA THR A 65 13.65 5.63 -21.51
C THR A 65 12.77 5.15 -20.36
N SER A 66 11.55 4.74 -20.66
CA SER A 66 10.66 4.19 -19.65
C SER A 66 11.15 2.82 -19.16
N GLY A 67 10.74 2.45 -17.95
CA GLY A 67 11.02 1.11 -17.39
C GLY A 67 10.51 -0.03 -18.29
N LEU A 68 9.44 0.20 -19.07
CA LEU A 68 8.94 -0.77 -20.04
C LEU A 68 9.94 -1.01 -21.19
N VAL A 69 10.56 0.05 -21.73
CA VAL A 69 11.59 -0.07 -22.75
C VAL A 69 12.83 -0.78 -22.20
N GLU A 70 13.20 -0.51 -20.95
CA GLU A 70 14.30 -1.22 -20.27
C GLU A 70 13.98 -2.70 -20.06
N GLN A 71 12.77 -3.04 -19.62
CA GLN A 71 12.30 -4.42 -19.46
C GLN A 71 12.30 -5.18 -20.80
N GLN A 72 11.87 -4.53 -21.88
CA GLN A 72 11.90 -5.11 -23.23
C GLN A 72 13.34 -5.43 -23.67
N ARG A 73 14.32 -4.55 -23.39
CA ARG A 73 15.74 -4.82 -23.68
C ARG A 73 16.26 -6.02 -22.90
N TRP A 74 15.93 -6.13 -21.61
CA TRP A 74 16.33 -7.28 -20.81
C TRP A 74 15.76 -8.58 -21.38
N LEU A 75 14.46 -8.61 -21.70
CA LEU A 75 13.80 -9.80 -22.24
C LEU A 75 14.22 -10.15 -23.67
N ALA A 76 14.61 -9.17 -24.48
CA ALA A 76 15.16 -9.42 -25.81
C ALA A 76 16.46 -10.22 -25.74
N GLY A 77 17.31 -9.97 -24.74
CA GLY A 77 18.53 -10.75 -24.50
C GLY A 77 18.29 -12.19 -24.02
N TRP A 78 17.09 -12.49 -23.51
CA TRP A 78 16.72 -13.83 -23.02
C TRP A 78 16.20 -14.74 -24.13
N ARG A 79 15.95 -14.22 -25.34
CA ARG A 79 15.40 -14.97 -26.48
C ARG A 79 16.42 -15.81 -27.26
N CYS A 80 17.65 -15.99 -26.76
CA CYS A 80 18.68 -16.82 -27.38
C CYS A 80 19.26 -17.86 -26.41
N LYS A 81 18.38 -18.68 -25.82
CA LYS A 81 18.71 -19.99 -25.23
C LYS A 81 17.53 -20.93 -25.46
N THR A 82 17.44 -21.47 -26.67
CA THR A 82 16.66 -22.68 -26.99
C THR A 82 17.49 -23.51 -27.94
#